data_AF-A0A4Q6EDL9-F1
#
_entry.id   AF-A0A4Q6EDL9-F1
#
_cell.length_a   1.000
_cell.length_b   1.000
_cell.length_c   1.000
_cell.angle_alpha   90.00
_cell.angle_beta   90.00
_cell.angle_gamma   90.00
#
_symmetry.space_group_name_H-M   'P 1'
#
loop_
_entity.id
_entity.type
_entity.pdbx_description
1 polymer ?
#
loop_
_entity_poly.entity_id
_entity_poly.type
_entity_poly.pdbx_seq_one_letter_code
_entity_poly.pdbx_strand_id
1 'polypeptide(L)'
;MKDIAKRVFDIEIESLQQVAGLLDGTFTAVVQAILASKGKVIVIGIGKSGLIGKKIAATLSSTGTPSFFLHPGDAFHGDLGIVGEKDPVMLISYSGETDEVLKVIPFLKWNKNLIISLTGNPNSTIAKNSDYHLNINITREACPLALAPTSSTTAALVMGDALAIALMETRQFQEEDFARFHPGGSLGRKLLTRVKDLMRVDNLPFISIDASFTDVLLRMSEGRLGMVIIGGKDKVEGVITDGDLRRALLRNPDTSKLTVTDMMTANPIMVDADEYISQVEQLMMEKKITNVLVGSVANKSLVGVYQIYNS
;
A
#
# COMPACT_ATOMS: atom_id res chain seq x y z
N MET A 1 21.55 15.45 -27.95
CA MET A 1 21.18 14.39 -26.98
C MET A 1 19.96 14.76 -26.16
N LYS A 2 19.95 15.90 -25.44
CA LYS A 2 18.79 16.34 -24.63
C LYS A 2 17.49 16.48 -25.45
N ASP A 3 17.56 17.10 -26.63
CA ASP A 3 16.38 17.26 -27.49
C ASP A 3 15.85 15.93 -28.05
N ILE A 4 16.74 14.95 -28.25
CA ILE A 4 16.35 13.59 -28.67
C ILE A 4 15.56 12.91 -27.54
N ALA A 5 16.07 12.99 -26.31
CA ALA A 5 15.36 12.44 -25.15
C ALA A 5 14.02 13.15 -24.94
N LYS A 6 13.99 14.49 -24.95
CA LYS A 6 12.75 15.26 -24.82
C LYS A 6 11.70 14.85 -25.86
N ARG A 7 12.10 14.70 -27.12
CA ARG A 7 11.23 14.22 -28.19
C ARG A 7 10.64 12.83 -27.91
N VAL A 8 11.39 11.92 -27.30
CA VAL A 8 10.86 10.59 -26.91
C VAL A 8 9.77 10.74 -25.85
N PHE A 9 10.01 11.55 -24.81
CA PHE A 9 9.01 11.85 -23.79
C PHE A 9 7.75 12.47 -24.41
N ASP A 10 7.91 13.48 -25.28
CA ASP A 10 6.80 14.17 -25.92
C ASP A 10 5.93 13.18 -26.74
N ILE A 11 6.55 12.26 -27.49
CA ILE A 11 5.83 11.24 -28.29
C ILE A 11 5.10 10.24 -27.40
N GLU A 12 5.72 9.78 -26.31
CA GLU A 12 5.06 8.85 -25.39
C GLU A 12 3.91 9.52 -24.64
N ILE A 13 4.05 10.78 -24.22
CA ILE A 13 2.97 11.57 -23.60
C ILE A 13 1.79 11.72 -24.57
N GLU A 14 2.05 12.11 -25.82
CA GLU A 14 1.02 12.23 -26.86
C GLU A 14 0.26 10.91 -27.06
N SER A 15 1.00 9.80 -27.11
CA SER A 15 0.44 8.45 -27.25
C SER A 15 -0.45 8.08 -26.05
N LEU A 16 -0.03 8.41 -24.83
CA LEU A 16 -0.84 8.17 -23.63
C LEU A 16 -2.12 9.00 -23.60
N GLN A 17 -2.07 10.26 -24.05
CA GLN A 17 -3.25 11.11 -24.16
C GLN A 17 -4.26 10.54 -25.16
N GLN A 18 -3.78 10.03 -26.31
CA GLN A 18 -4.64 9.35 -27.27
C GLN A 18 -5.29 8.12 -26.66
N VAL A 19 -4.51 7.23 -26.05
CA VAL A 19 -5.03 5.98 -25.46
C VAL A 19 -6.03 6.26 -24.35
N ALA A 20 -5.80 7.28 -23.51
CA ALA A 20 -6.78 7.72 -22.52
C ALA A 20 -8.11 8.17 -23.15
N GLY A 21 -8.06 8.82 -24.32
CA GLY A 21 -9.25 9.19 -25.09
C GLY A 21 -9.99 8.02 -25.75
N LEU A 22 -9.39 6.82 -25.80
CA LEU A 22 -10.02 5.60 -26.30
C LEU A 22 -10.73 4.79 -25.20
N LEU A 23 -10.64 5.20 -23.94
CA LEU A 23 -11.34 4.55 -22.84
C LEU A 23 -12.86 4.73 -23.00
N ASP A 24 -13.57 3.61 -23.00
CA ASP A 24 -15.02 3.57 -23.17
C ASP A 24 -15.69 2.57 -22.19
N GLY A 25 -16.95 2.23 -22.45
CA GLY A 25 -17.69 1.26 -21.64
C GLY A 25 -17.03 -0.13 -21.55
N THR A 26 -16.19 -0.50 -22.52
CA THR A 26 -15.46 -1.77 -22.54
C THR A 26 -14.49 -1.85 -21.37
N PHE A 27 -13.80 -0.75 -21.03
CA PHE A 27 -12.92 -0.72 -19.86
C PHE A 27 -13.69 -1.04 -18.58
N THR A 28 -14.86 -0.41 -18.41
CA THR A 28 -15.73 -0.65 -17.25
C THR A 28 -16.21 -2.10 -17.21
N ALA A 29 -16.60 -2.66 -18.37
CA ALA A 29 -17.04 -4.04 -18.47
C ALA A 29 -15.91 -5.03 -18.11
N VAL A 30 -14.68 -4.76 -18.51
CA VAL A 30 -13.50 -5.56 -18.13
C VAL A 30 -13.28 -5.54 -16.62
N VAL A 31 -13.31 -4.36 -15.98
CA VAL A 31 -13.19 -4.23 -14.52
C VAL A 31 -14.27 -5.08 -13.83
N GLN A 32 -15.53 -4.95 -14.24
CA GLN A 32 -16.65 -5.72 -13.67
C GLN A 32 -16.50 -7.23 -13.88
N ALA A 33 -16.06 -7.65 -15.06
CA ALA A 33 -15.86 -9.07 -15.37
C ALA A 33 -14.73 -9.69 -14.53
N ILE A 34 -13.64 -8.95 -14.29
CA ILE A 34 -12.57 -9.38 -13.40
C ILE A 34 -13.04 -9.43 -11.94
N LEU A 35 -13.83 -8.46 -11.48
CA LEU A 35 -14.39 -8.45 -10.13
C LEU A 35 -15.35 -9.61 -9.87
N ALA A 36 -16.13 -10.01 -10.87
CA ALA A 36 -17.06 -11.12 -10.78
C ALA A 36 -16.39 -12.50 -10.88
N SER A 37 -15.14 -12.56 -11.37
CA SER A 37 -14.40 -13.81 -11.49
C SER A 37 -13.99 -14.36 -10.11
N LYS A 38 -14.02 -15.68 -9.98
CA LYS A 38 -13.51 -16.43 -8.83
C LYS A 38 -12.11 -17.03 -9.10
N GLY A 39 -11.58 -16.80 -10.28
CA GLY A 39 -10.26 -17.24 -10.70
C GLY A 39 -9.19 -16.18 -10.45
N LYS A 40 -8.03 -16.41 -11.06
CA LYS A 40 -6.92 -15.46 -11.12
C LYS A 40 -6.81 -14.91 -12.54
N VAL A 41 -6.38 -13.65 -12.68
CA VAL A 41 -6.15 -13.05 -14.00
C VAL A 41 -4.86 -13.60 -14.57
N ILE A 42 -4.93 -14.38 -15.65
CA ILE A 42 -3.75 -14.89 -16.36
C ILE A 42 -3.35 -13.88 -17.44
N VAL A 43 -2.13 -13.37 -17.38
CA VAL A 43 -1.61 -12.43 -18.37
C VAL A 43 -0.63 -13.15 -19.30
N ILE A 44 -0.85 -13.07 -20.61
CA ILE A 44 -0.04 -13.74 -21.63
C ILE A 44 0.50 -12.70 -22.62
N GLY A 45 1.80 -12.77 -22.90
CA GLY A 45 2.45 -11.95 -23.91
C GLY A 45 3.89 -12.40 -24.15
N ILE A 46 4.47 -12.02 -25.28
CA ILE A 46 5.85 -12.36 -25.65
C ILE A 46 6.72 -11.12 -25.80
N GLY A 47 8.04 -11.28 -25.69
CA GLY A 47 9.01 -10.21 -25.91
C GLY A 47 8.78 -9.02 -24.97
N LYS A 48 8.79 -7.79 -25.52
CA LYS A 48 8.58 -6.58 -24.72
C LYS A 48 7.16 -6.49 -24.15
N SER A 49 6.15 -6.92 -24.90
CA SER A 49 4.77 -7.06 -24.40
C SER A 49 4.69 -8.04 -23.23
N GLY A 50 5.45 -9.14 -23.29
CA GLY A 50 5.55 -10.10 -22.19
C GLY A 50 6.18 -9.51 -20.92
N LEU A 51 7.21 -8.66 -21.04
CA LEU A 51 7.79 -7.95 -19.89
C LEU A 51 6.77 -7.02 -19.24
N ILE A 52 6.00 -6.29 -20.04
CA ILE A 52 4.91 -5.45 -19.54
C ILE A 52 3.83 -6.32 -18.90
N GLY A 53 3.46 -7.45 -19.51
CA GLY A 53 2.52 -8.40 -18.94
C GLY A 53 2.94 -8.94 -17.56
N LYS A 54 4.24 -9.22 -17.37
CA LYS A 54 4.80 -9.58 -16.05
C LYS A 54 4.60 -8.47 -15.02
N LYS A 55 4.88 -7.20 -15.40
CA LYS A 55 4.66 -6.04 -14.53
C LYS A 55 3.17 -5.91 -14.17
N ILE A 56 2.28 -6.00 -15.15
CA ILE A 56 0.83 -5.92 -14.95
C ILE A 56 0.35 -7.00 -13.98
N ALA A 57 0.74 -8.27 -14.21
CA ALA A 57 0.38 -9.37 -13.33
C ALA A 57 0.89 -9.18 -11.89
N ALA A 58 2.12 -8.69 -11.74
CA ALA A 58 2.67 -8.38 -10.42
C ALA A 58 1.91 -7.23 -9.74
N THR A 59 1.54 -6.19 -10.49
CA THR A 59 0.80 -5.02 -9.98
C THR A 59 -0.59 -5.45 -9.52
N LEU A 60 -1.33 -6.17 -10.36
CA LEU A 60 -2.64 -6.74 -10.01
C LEU A 60 -2.57 -7.55 -8.71
N SER A 61 -1.60 -8.47 -8.59
CA SER A 61 -1.42 -9.27 -7.38
C SER A 61 -1.09 -8.43 -6.15
N SER A 62 -0.25 -7.41 -6.30
CA SER A 62 0.14 -6.50 -5.21
C SER A 62 -1.01 -5.60 -4.72
N THR A 63 -2.01 -5.34 -5.58
CA THR A 63 -3.19 -4.51 -5.29
C THR A 63 -4.45 -5.34 -5.07
N GLY A 64 -4.29 -6.61 -4.68
CA GLY A 64 -5.38 -7.46 -4.23
C GLY A 64 -6.16 -8.21 -5.31
N THR A 65 -5.70 -8.20 -6.57
CA THR A 65 -6.24 -9.03 -7.66
C THR A 65 -5.30 -10.19 -7.96
N PRO A 66 -5.62 -11.43 -7.54
CA PRO A 66 -4.77 -12.58 -7.85
C PRO A 66 -4.48 -12.67 -9.35
N SER A 67 -3.21 -12.62 -9.73
CA SER A 67 -2.80 -12.62 -11.12
C SER A 67 -1.45 -13.30 -11.33
N PHE A 68 -1.30 -13.93 -12.49
CA PHE A 68 -0.09 -14.66 -12.85
C PHE A 68 0.27 -14.42 -14.31
N PHE A 69 1.56 -14.31 -14.60
CA PHE A 69 2.05 -14.20 -15.98
C PHE A 69 2.40 -15.57 -16.53
N LEU A 70 1.84 -15.92 -17.69
CA LEU A 70 2.15 -17.14 -18.42
C LEU A 70 2.82 -16.77 -19.75
N HIS A 71 4.05 -17.24 -19.95
CA HIS A 71 4.74 -17.04 -21.23
C HIS A 71 4.10 -17.95 -22.30
N PRO A 72 3.76 -17.44 -23.50
CA PRO A 72 3.04 -18.22 -24.49
C PRO A 72 3.85 -19.42 -25.03
N GLY A 73 5.19 -19.31 -25.07
CA GLY A 73 6.04 -20.45 -25.42
C GLY A 73 5.88 -21.64 -24.47
N ASP A 74 5.84 -21.37 -23.16
CA ASP A 74 5.73 -22.41 -22.12
C ASP A 74 4.31 -23.00 -22.10
N ALA A 75 3.29 -22.18 -22.41
CA ALA A 75 1.90 -22.60 -22.50
C ALA A 75 1.72 -23.80 -23.46
N PHE A 76 2.30 -23.76 -24.67
CA PHE A 76 2.22 -24.88 -25.62
C PHE A 76 2.99 -26.13 -25.20
N HIS A 77 3.92 -25.98 -24.27
CA HIS A 77 4.75 -27.06 -23.79
C HIS A 77 4.26 -27.64 -22.44
N GLY A 78 3.02 -27.34 -22.05
CA GLY A 78 2.32 -28.01 -20.94
C GLY A 78 1.67 -27.05 -19.93
N ASP A 79 2.09 -25.79 -19.91
CA ASP A 79 1.69 -24.85 -18.85
C ASP A 79 0.26 -24.30 -19.02
N LEU A 80 -0.45 -24.63 -20.11
CA LEU A 80 -1.88 -24.35 -20.23
C LEU A 80 -2.71 -24.99 -19.10
N GLY A 81 -2.21 -26.04 -18.44
CA GLY A 81 -2.83 -26.61 -17.24
C GLY A 81 -2.93 -25.65 -16.04
N ILE A 82 -2.18 -24.54 -16.05
CA ILE A 82 -2.26 -23.50 -15.01
C ILE A 82 -3.54 -22.67 -15.13
N VAL A 83 -4.13 -22.62 -16.35
CA VAL A 83 -5.32 -21.82 -16.67
C VAL A 83 -6.57 -22.59 -16.26
N GLY A 84 -7.23 -22.16 -15.18
CA GLY A 84 -8.52 -22.70 -14.77
C GLY A 84 -9.66 -22.15 -15.63
N GLU A 85 -10.77 -22.88 -15.73
CA GLU A 85 -11.98 -22.48 -16.50
C GLU A 85 -12.54 -21.10 -16.08
N LYS A 86 -12.37 -20.73 -14.80
CA LYS A 86 -12.87 -19.46 -14.24
C LYS A 86 -11.87 -18.30 -14.34
N ASP A 87 -10.67 -18.56 -14.84
CA ASP A 87 -9.63 -17.55 -14.94
C ASP A 87 -9.91 -16.61 -16.13
N PRO A 88 -10.00 -15.29 -15.93
CA PRO A 88 -9.95 -14.32 -17.01
C PRO A 88 -8.54 -14.31 -17.61
N VAL A 89 -8.43 -14.31 -18.93
CA VAL A 89 -7.15 -14.35 -19.63
C VAL A 89 -6.94 -13.08 -20.42
N MET A 90 -5.87 -12.35 -20.11
CA MET A 90 -5.47 -11.13 -20.76
C MET A 90 -4.33 -11.40 -21.76
N LEU A 91 -4.61 -11.22 -23.05
CA LEU A 91 -3.65 -11.38 -24.14
C LEU A 91 -3.06 -10.02 -24.53
N ILE A 92 -1.74 -9.88 -24.47
CA ILE A 92 -1.03 -8.63 -24.81
C ILE A 92 -0.22 -8.83 -26.08
N SER A 93 -0.63 -8.15 -27.15
CA SER A 93 0.07 -8.10 -28.43
C SER A 93 -0.29 -6.80 -29.15
N TYR A 94 0.67 -5.89 -29.33
CA TYR A 94 0.38 -4.60 -29.95
C TYR A 94 -0.16 -4.75 -31.39
N SER A 95 0.44 -5.64 -32.20
CA SER A 95 -0.07 -5.93 -33.56
C SER A 95 -1.41 -6.67 -33.54
N GLY A 96 -1.64 -7.49 -32.50
CA GLY A 96 -2.77 -8.41 -32.44
C GLY A 96 -2.65 -9.62 -33.36
N GLU A 97 -1.46 -9.85 -33.93
CA GLU A 97 -1.16 -10.90 -34.93
C GLU A 97 0.06 -11.77 -34.50
N THR A 98 0.41 -11.77 -33.22
CA THR A 98 1.57 -12.55 -32.73
C THR A 98 1.26 -14.04 -32.68
N ASP A 99 1.96 -14.85 -33.47
CA ASP A 99 1.70 -16.29 -33.64
C ASP A 99 1.63 -17.07 -32.32
N GLU A 100 2.57 -16.85 -31.40
CA GLU A 100 2.59 -17.56 -30.11
C GLU A 100 1.37 -17.22 -29.26
N VAL A 101 0.87 -15.99 -29.35
CA VAL A 101 -0.35 -15.58 -28.63
C VAL A 101 -1.59 -16.09 -29.36
N LEU A 102 -1.61 -16.09 -30.69
CA LEU A 102 -2.73 -16.61 -31.49
C LEU A 102 -2.97 -18.09 -31.23
N LYS A 103 -1.91 -18.87 -31.12
CA LYS A 103 -1.99 -20.32 -30.93
C LYS A 103 -2.70 -20.71 -29.61
N VAL A 104 -2.79 -19.83 -28.59
CA VAL A 104 -3.41 -20.19 -27.30
C VAL A 104 -4.92 -20.04 -27.35
N ILE A 105 -5.44 -19.22 -28.28
CA ILE A 105 -6.86 -18.87 -28.38
C ILE A 105 -7.78 -20.10 -28.53
N PRO A 106 -7.47 -21.11 -29.37
CA PRO A 106 -8.32 -22.30 -29.49
C PRO A 106 -8.53 -23.02 -28.15
N PHE A 107 -7.48 -23.15 -27.34
CA PHE A 107 -7.59 -23.75 -26.02
C PHE A 107 -8.42 -22.88 -25.08
N LEU A 108 -8.18 -21.56 -25.05
CA LEU A 108 -8.94 -20.63 -24.19
C LEU A 108 -10.44 -20.66 -24.50
N LYS A 109 -10.80 -20.74 -25.79
CA LYS A 109 -12.19 -20.89 -26.23
C LYS A 109 -12.78 -22.24 -25.84
N TRP A 110 -12.03 -23.33 -26.01
CA TRP A 110 -12.46 -24.67 -25.59
C TRP A 110 -12.69 -24.74 -24.07
N ASN A 111 -11.79 -24.12 -23.29
CA ASN A 111 -11.84 -24.02 -21.84
C ASN A 111 -12.79 -22.91 -21.35
N LYS A 112 -13.50 -22.23 -22.26
CA LYS A 112 -14.52 -21.20 -21.97
C LYS A 112 -14.03 -20.04 -21.10
N ASN A 113 -12.74 -19.73 -21.18
CA ASN A 113 -12.18 -18.59 -20.48
C ASN A 113 -12.75 -17.29 -21.04
N LEU A 114 -12.94 -16.29 -20.17
CA LEU A 114 -13.13 -14.92 -20.59
C LEU A 114 -11.81 -14.38 -21.17
N ILE A 115 -11.81 -13.95 -22.42
CA ILE A 115 -10.63 -13.45 -23.13
C ILE A 115 -10.69 -11.93 -23.23
N ILE A 116 -9.69 -11.26 -22.67
CA ILE A 116 -9.46 -9.81 -22.76
C ILE A 116 -8.22 -9.60 -23.62
N SER A 117 -8.28 -8.69 -24.59
CA SER A 117 -7.11 -8.35 -25.42
C SER A 117 -6.65 -6.92 -25.21
N LEU A 118 -5.33 -6.73 -25.15
CA LEU A 118 -4.66 -5.43 -25.22
C LEU A 118 -3.88 -5.38 -26.54
N THR A 119 -4.45 -4.71 -27.54
CA THR A 119 -3.84 -4.55 -28.88
C THR A 119 -4.07 -3.14 -29.42
N GLY A 120 -3.21 -2.70 -30.35
CA GLY A 120 -3.35 -1.40 -31.02
C GLY A 120 -4.30 -1.41 -32.22
N ASN A 121 -4.74 -2.59 -32.68
CA ASN A 121 -5.61 -2.74 -33.85
C ASN A 121 -6.91 -3.47 -33.48
N PRO A 122 -8.06 -2.76 -33.42
CA PRO A 122 -9.37 -3.37 -33.18
C PRO A 122 -9.76 -4.45 -34.20
N ASN A 123 -9.19 -4.40 -35.41
CA ASN A 123 -9.48 -5.36 -36.46
C ASN A 123 -8.56 -6.59 -36.48
N SER A 124 -7.61 -6.66 -35.54
CA SER A 124 -6.65 -7.75 -35.44
C SER A 124 -7.32 -9.08 -35.09
N THR A 125 -6.65 -10.18 -35.42
CA THR A 125 -7.13 -11.54 -35.15
C THR A 125 -7.32 -11.77 -33.64
N ILE A 126 -6.39 -11.31 -32.79
CA ILE A 126 -6.56 -11.42 -31.33
C ILE A 126 -7.78 -10.61 -30.85
N ALA A 127 -7.95 -9.37 -31.30
CA ALA A 127 -9.08 -8.53 -30.88
C ALA A 127 -10.43 -9.15 -31.26
N LYS A 128 -10.58 -9.63 -32.49
CA LYS A 128 -11.80 -10.29 -32.99
C LYS A 128 -12.14 -11.61 -32.30
N ASN A 129 -11.15 -12.25 -31.65
CA ASN A 129 -11.34 -13.50 -30.94
C ASN A 129 -11.44 -13.33 -29.42
N SER A 130 -11.50 -12.10 -28.93
CA SER A 130 -11.63 -11.76 -27.51
C SER A 130 -13.06 -11.32 -27.18
N ASP A 131 -13.49 -11.53 -25.94
CA ASP A 131 -14.77 -11.04 -25.42
C ASP A 131 -14.71 -9.52 -25.20
N TYR A 132 -13.56 -9.02 -24.77
CA TYR A 132 -13.30 -7.59 -24.59
C TYR A 132 -11.99 -7.17 -25.25
N HIS A 133 -11.98 -5.99 -25.86
CA HIS A 133 -10.79 -5.37 -26.46
C HIS A 133 -10.48 -4.03 -25.77
N LEU A 134 -9.35 -3.98 -25.08
CA LEU A 134 -8.78 -2.74 -24.56
C LEU A 134 -7.84 -2.17 -25.62
N ASN A 135 -8.29 -1.12 -26.27
CA ASN A 135 -7.58 -0.50 -27.37
C ASN A 135 -6.43 0.37 -26.87
N ILE A 136 -5.20 -0.01 -27.23
CA ILE A 136 -3.96 0.72 -26.90
C ILE A 136 -3.30 1.31 -28.15
N ASN A 137 -4.10 1.70 -29.14
CA ASN A 137 -3.60 2.33 -30.37
C ASN A 137 -2.87 3.64 -30.06
N ILE A 138 -1.66 3.78 -30.60
CA ILE A 138 -0.78 4.94 -30.43
C ILE A 138 -0.54 5.62 -31.78
N THR A 139 -0.23 6.92 -31.77
CA THR A 139 0.08 7.66 -33.02
C THR A 139 1.31 7.07 -33.73
N ARG A 140 2.39 6.83 -32.96
CA ARG A 140 3.67 6.33 -33.47
C ARG A 140 4.57 5.89 -32.34
N GLU A 141 5.54 5.04 -32.68
CA GLU A 141 6.67 4.74 -31.79
C GLU A 141 7.62 5.95 -31.70
N ALA A 142 8.20 6.15 -30.52
CA ALA A 142 9.28 7.11 -30.32
C ALA A 142 10.59 6.65 -30.97
N CYS A 143 10.75 5.34 -31.23
CA CYS A 143 11.82 4.80 -32.05
C CYS A 143 11.72 5.36 -33.49
N PRO A 144 12.73 6.07 -34.01
CA PRO A 144 12.67 6.66 -35.36
C PRO A 144 12.49 5.64 -36.49
N LEU A 145 12.89 4.39 -36.24
CA LEU A 145 12.76 3.29 -37.20
C LEU A 145 11.47 2.46 -37.00
N ALA A 146 10.69 2.75 -35.94
CA ALA A 146 9.54 1.97 -35.50
C ALA A 146 9.82 0.46 -35.29
N LEU A 147 11.09 0.09 -35.09
CA LEU A 147 11.52 -1.30 -34.87
C LEU A 147 11.44 -1.72 -33.40
N ALA A 148 11.71 -0.78 -32.50
CA ALA A 148 11.68 -1.01 -31.07
C ALA A 148 10.37 -0.48 -30.48
N PRO A 149 9.58 -1.33 -29.80
CA PRO A 149 8.45 -0.88 -29.01
C PRO A 149 8.91 0.08 -27.93
N THR A 150 8.27 1.24 -27.88
CA THR A 150 8.51 2.35 -26.93
C THR A 150 7.15 2.81 -26.40
N SER A 151 6.46 3.65 -27.17
CA SER A 151 5.14 4.17 -26.88
C SER A 151 4.10 3.06 -26.71
N SER A 152 4.16 1.97 -27.47
CA SER A 152 3.18 0.88 -27.37
C SER A 152 3.32 0.11 -26.06
N THR A 153 4.55 -0.12 -25.61
CA THR A 153 4.82 -0.76 -24.32
C THR A 153 4.43 0.14 -23.15
N THR A 154 4.66 1.45 -23.26
CA THR A 154 4.25 2.43 -22.25
C THR A 154 2.72 2.53 -22.17
N ALA A 155 2.02 2.54 -23.31
CA ALA A 155 0.56 2.51 -23.37
C ALA A 155 -0.02 1.24 -22.71
N ALA A 156 0.53 0.07 -23.04
CA ALA A 156 0.11 -1.19 -22.41
C ALA A 156 0.35 -1.18 -20.89
N LEU A 157 1.48 -0.65 -20.45
CA LEU A 157 1.82 -0.51 -19.03
C LEU A 157 0.81 0.37 -18.30
N VAL A 158 0.52 1.56 -18.83
CA VAL A 158 -0.43 2.51 -18.22
C VAL A 158 -1.86 1.97 -18.24
N MET A 159 -2.27 1.27 -19.31
CA MET A 159 -3.58 0.58 -19.36
C MET A 159 -3.70 -0.48 -18.25
N GLY A 160 -2.64 -1.25 -18.02
CA GLY A 160 -2.61 -2.23 -16.93
C GLY A 160 -2.63 -1.60 -15.55
N ASP A 161 -1.95 -0.47 -15.36
CA ASP A 161 -1.97 0.28 -14.10
C ASP A 161 -3.35 0.90 -13.85
N ALA A 162 -3.98 1.47 -14.88
CA ALA A 162 -5.35 1.97 -14.79
C ALA A 162 -6.33 0.86 -14.38
N LEU A 163 -6.19 -0.33 -14.96
CA LEU A 163 -7.00 -1.49 -14.58
C LEU A 163 -6.77 -1.92 -13.13
N ALA A 164 -5.52 -1.97 -12.70
CA ALA A 164 -5.17 -2.36 -11.33
C ALA A 164 -5.70 -1.36 -10.29
N ILE A 165 -5.59 -0.06 -10.55
CA ILE A 165 -6.11 1.00 -9.68
C ILE A 165 -7.64 0.99 -9.66
N ALA A 166 -8.30 0.86 -10.81
CA ALA A 166 -9.76 0.76 -10.86
C ALA A 166 -10.30 -0.43 -10.05
N LEU A 167 -9.63 -1.59 -10.13
CA LEU A 167 -9.97 -2.77 -9.33
C LEU A 167 -9.73 -2.54 -7.84
N MET A 168 -8.60 -1.91 -7.49
CA MET A 168 -8.21 -1.59 -6.12
C MET A 168 -9.22 -0.65 -5.45
N GLU A 169 -9.55 0.45 -6.11
CA GLU A 169 -10.53 1.43 -5.62
C GLU A 169 -11.94 0.83 -5.50
N THR A 170 -12.37 0.04 -6.50
CA THR A 170 -13.69 -0.60 -6.47
C THR A 170 -13.80 -1.63 -5.33
N ARG A 171 -12.69 -2.28 -4.96
CA ARG A 171 -12.63 -3.19 -3.80
C ARG A 171 -12.46 -2.50 -2.46
N GLN A 172 -12.28 -1.16 -2.45
CA GLN A 172 -11.91 -0.41 -1.25
C GLN A 172 -10.68 -1.00 -0.56
N PHE A 173 -9.69 -1.42 -1.34
CA PHE A 173 -8.46 -2.03 -0.85
C PHE A 173 -7.68 -1.05 0.05
N GLN A 174 -7.34 -1.47 1.27
CA GLN A 174 -6.72 -0.59 2.27
C GLN A 174 -5.20 -0.80 2.38
N GLU A 175 -4.53 0.12 3.09
CA GLU A 175 -3.08 0.01 3.34
C GLU A 175 -2.72 -1.28 4.08
N GLU A 176 -3.58 -1.74 4.99
CA GLU A 176 -3.39 -3.00 5.72
C GLU A 176 -3.42 -4.22 4.80
N ASP A 177 -4.27 -4.21 3.75
CA ASP A 177 -4.29 -5.26 2.74
C ASP A 177 -2.99 -5.27 1.93
N PHE A 178 -2.47 -4.09 1.60
CA PHE A 178 -1.16 -3.97 0.94
C PHE A 178 -0.04 -4.57 1.79
N ALA A 179 -0.04 -4.25 3.10
CA ALA A 179 0.96 -4.71 4.04
C ALA A 179 0.99 -6.25 4.16
N ARG A 180 -0.18 -6.90 4.13
CA ARG A 180 -0.31 -8.37 4.15
C ARG A 180 0.37 -9.02 2.95
N PHE A 181 0.34 -8.40 1.78
CA PHE A 181 0.99 -8.92 0.58
C PHE A 181 2.48 -8.53 0.47
N HIS A 182 2.98 -7.61 1.31
CA HIS A 182 4.36 -7.12 1.29
C HIS A 182 5.02 -7.10 2.69
N PRO A 183 5.07 -8.22 3.41
CA PRO A 183 5.57 -8.24 4.79
C PRO A 183 7.07 -7.90 4.91
N GLY A 184 7.84 -8.04 3.82
CA GLY A 184 9.29 -7.77 3.79
C GLY A 184 9.66 -6.31 3.60
N GLY A 185 8.73 -5.44 3.16
CA GLY A 185 9.00 -4.02 2.91
C GLY A 185 8.95 -3.18 4.19
N SER A 186 9.62 -2.02 4.19
CA SER A 186 9.57 -1.07 5.32
C SER A 186 8.14 -0.63 5.64
N LEU A 187 7.32 -0.42 4.60
CA LEU A 187 5.91 -0.05 4.73
C LEU A 187 5.07 -1.18 5.35
N GLY A 188 5.17 -2.41 4.82
CA GLY A 188 4.42 -3.55 5.34
C GLY A 188 4.80 -3.89 6.78
N ARG A 189 6.09 -3.78 7.14
CA ARG A 189 6.53 -3.93 8.52
C ARG A 189 5.92 -2.85 9.42
N LYS A 190 5.97 -1.57 9.02
CA LYS A 190 5.42 -0.47 9.82
C LYS A 190 3.91 -0.63 10.06
N LEU A 191 3.15 -1.00 9.02
CA LEU A 191 1.70 -1.16 9.08
C LEU A 191 1.27 -2.39 9.90
N LEU A 192 2.09 -3.44 9.96
CA LEU A 192 1.78 -4.66 10.74
C LEU A 192 2.35 -4.64 12.17
N THR A 193 3.19 -3.66 12.53
CA THR A 193 3.77 -3.59 13.88
C THR A 193 2.73 -3.09 14.87
N ARG A 194 2.55 -3.84 15.97
CA ARG A 194 1.65 -3.44 17.07
C ARG A 194 2.42 -2.68 18.13
N VAL A 195 1.70 -1.89 18.92
CA VAL A 195 2.28 -1.08 19.99
C VAL A 195 3.07 -1.93 20.98
N LYS A 196 2.55 -3.12 21.33
CA LYS A 196 3.24 -4.06 22.22
C LYS A 196 4.62 -4.49 21.75
N ASP A 197 4.88 -4.44 20.44
CA ASP A 197 6.14 -4.90 19.86
C ASP A 197 7.26 -3.86 20.06
N LEU A 198 6.90 -2.58 20.28
CA LEU A 198 7.85 -1.45 20.44
C LEU A 198 7.73 -0.71 21.76
N MET A 199 6.68 -0.95 22.55
CA MET A 199 6.50 -0.28 23.84
C MET A 199 7.61 -0.65 24.81
N ARG A 200 7.96 0.30 25.66
CA ARG A 200 8.85 0.06 26.79
C ARG A 200 8.04 -0.46 27.97
N VAL A 201 8.45 -1.60 28.52
CA VAL A 201 7.84 -2.21 29.72
C VAL A 201 8.73 -2.09 30.96
N ASP A 202 10.02 -1.84 30.77
CA ASP A 202 11.03 -1.83 31.82
C ASP A 202 11.40 -0.42 32.28
N ASN A 203 11.68 -0.30 33.59
CA ASN A 203 12.06 0.95 34.26
C ASN A 203 11.07 2.10 33.95
N LEU A 204 9.77 1.81 34.10
CA LEU A 204 8.72 2.82 34.00
C LEU A 204 8.77 3.75 35.22
N PRO A 205 8.80 5.09 35.02
CA PRO A 205 9.05 6.06 36.08
C PRO A 205 7.79 6.36 36.91
N PHE A 206 7.40 5.42 37.77
CA PHE A 206 6.28 5.63 38.71
C PHE A 206 6.67 6.50 39.90
N ILE A 207 5.74 7.35 40.35
CA ILE A 207 5.81 8.16 41.58
C ILE A 207 4.47 8.14 42.33
N SER A 208 4.51 8.44 43.63
CA SER A 208 3.31 8.67 44.44
C SER A 208 2.71 10.05 44.15
N ILE A 209 1.40 10.21 44.39
CA ILE A 209 0.72 11.51 44.35
C ILE A 209 1.28 12.49 45.40
N ASP A 210 1.84 11.97 46.50
CA ASP A 210 2.43 12.75 47.57
C ASP A 210 3.94 13.01 47.38
N ALA A 211 4.49 12.68 46.20
CA ALA A 211 5.92 12.83 45.92
C ALA A 211 6.35 14.30 45.91
N SER A 212 7.58 14.57 46.34
CA SER A 212 8.14 15.91 46.28
C SER A 212 8.52 16.30 44.86
N PHE A 213 8.66 17.60 44.60
CA PHE A 213 9.19 18.10 43.33
C PHE A 213 10.57 17.51 42.98
N THR A 214 11.43 17.29 43.99
CA THR A 214 12.74 16.65 43.80
C THR A 214 12.61 15.20 43.36
N ASP A 215 11.66 14.45 43.92
CA ASP A 215 11.41 13.05 43.53
C ASP A 215 10.94 12.97 42.07
N VAL A 216 10.09 13.91 41.64
CA VAL A 216 9.64 14.00 40.25
C VAL A 216 10.83 14.16 39.29
N LEU A 217 11.74 15.10 39.58
CA LEU A 217 12.91 15.35 38.74
C LEU A 217 13.86 14.14 38.68
N LEU A 218 14.13 13.53 39.84
CA LEU A 218 15.01 12.37 39.94
C LEU A 218 14.42 11.19 39.15
N ARG A 219 13.13 10.89 39.35
CA ARG A 219 12.47 9.77 38.65
C ARG A 219 12.35 10.02 37.15
N MET A 220 12.11 11.26 36.73
CA MET A 220 12.06 11.62 35.31
C MET A 220 13.42 11.39 34.62
N SER A 221 14.51 11.79 35.29
CA SER A 221 15.88 11.58 34.82
C SER A 221 16.24 10.09 34.72
N GLU A 222 15.88 9.29 35.73
CA GLU A 222 16.08 7.84 35.72
C GLU A 222 15.27 7.12 34.65
N GLY A 223 14.03 7.56 34.42
CA GLY A 223 13.13 6.98 33.43
C GLY A 223 13.59 7.22 32.00
N ARG A 224 14.20 8.38 31.72
CA ARG A 224 14.62 8.82 30.37
C ARG A 224 13.50 8.80 29.33
N LEU A 225 12.26 9.04 29.77
CA LEU A 225 11.08 9.15 28.89
C LEU A 225 10.58 10.59 28.76
N GLY A 226 11.19 11.55 29.47
CA GLY A 226 10.68 12.93 29.56
C GLY A 226 9.32 13.03 30.26
N MET A 227 8.97 12.00 31.05
CA MET A 227 7.74 11.92 31.81
C MET A 227 7.88 11.03 33.06
N VAL A 228 6.96 11.20 34.00
CA VAL A 228 6.70 10.31 35.14
C VAL A 228 5.22 9.92 35.16
N ILE A 229 4.93 8.75 35.73
CA ILE A 229 3.57 8.20 35.86
C ILE A 229 3.17 8.27 37.33
N ILE A 230 2.01 8.84 37.63
CA ILE A 230 1.49 8.92 38.99
C ILE A 230 0.65 7.68 39.28
N GLY A 231 0.89 7.04 40.42
CA GLY A 231 0.21 5.83 40.87
C GLY A 231 1.03 4.58 40.60
N GLY A 232 0.38 3.51 40.16
CA GLY A 232 1.01 2.20 39.95
C GLY A 232 0.53 1.49 38.69
N LYS A 233 1.09 0.30 38.42
CA LYS A 233 0.75 -0.49 37.23
C LYS A 233 -0.74 -0.85 37.16
N ASP A 234 -1.38 -1.13 38.28
CA ASP A 234 -2.80 -1.53 38.27
C ASP A 234 -3.76 -0.34 38.27
N LYS A 235 -3.25 0.86 38.56
CA LYS A 235 -4.04 2.08 38.63
C LYS A 235 -3.18 3.31 38.37
N VAL A 236 -3.26 3.81 37.15
CA VAL A 236 -2.67 5.08 36.74
C VAL A 236 -3.59 6.21 37.14
N GLU A 237 -3.04 7.16 37.89
CA GLU A 237 -3.77 8.34 38.37
C GLU A 237 -3.44 9.58 37.54
N GLY A 238 -2.30 9.60 36.85
CA GLY A 238 -1.94 10.66 35.93
C GLY A 238 -0.53 10.55 35.36
N VAL A 239 -0.11 11.58 34.65
CA VAL A 239 1.28 11.75 34.16
C VAL A 239 1.76 13.18 34.36
N ILE A 240 3.07 13.37 34.49
CA ILE A 240 3.73 14.67 34.38
C ILE A 240 4.81 14.56 33.31
N THR A 241 4.82 15.48 32.35
CA THR A 241 5.87 15.59 31.31
C THR A 241 6.83 16.75 31.59
N ASP A 242 7.97 16.79 30.89
CA ASP A 242 8.87 17.97 30.89
C ASP A 242 8.13 19.28 30.56
N GLY A 243 7.16 19.21 29.65
CA GLY A 243 6.33 20.34 29.28
C GLY A 243 5.45 20.82 30.42
N ASP A 244 4.90 19.91 31.22
CA ASP A 244 4.09 20.22 32.39
C ASP A 244 4.93 20.85 33.51
N LEU A 245 6.09 20.26 33.82
CA LEU A 245 7.04 20.81 34.78
C LEU A 245 7.44 22.25 34.43
N ARG A 246 7.84 22.47 33.17
CA ARG A 246 8.20 23.82 32.69
C ARG A 246 7.04 24.80 32.85
N ARG A 247 5.81 24.40 32.49
CA ARG A 247 4.62 25.24 32.63
C ARG A 247 4.31 25.56 34.09
N ALA A 248 4.45 24.60 34.99
CA ALA A 248 4.22 24.78 36.42
C ALA A 248 5.23 25.77 37.03
N LEU A 249 6.52 25.62 36.72
CA LEU A 249 7.59 26.50 37.19
C LEU A 249 7.42 27.95 36.72
N LEU A 250 6.95 28.16 35.49
CA LEU A 250 6.65 29.51 34.98
C LEU A 250 5.49 30.18 35.71
N ARG A 251 4.53 29.40 36.24
CA ARG A 251 3.40 29.92 37.02
C ARG A 251 3.76 30.16 38.48
N ASN A 252 4.57 29.28 39.07
CA ASN A 252 5.02 29.40 40.45
C ASN A 252 6.50 29.01 40.55
N PRO A 253 7.42 30.00 40.64
CA PRO A 253 8.86 29.74 40.77
C PRO A 253 9.26 29.09 42.10
N ASP A 254 8.41 29.16 43.13
CA ASP A 254 8.68 28.57 44.44
C ASP A 254 8.34 27.07 44.44
N THR A 255 9.35 26.25 44.13
CA THR A 255 9.23 24.79 44.00
C THR A 255 8.80 24.10 45.29
N SER A 256 8.99 24.73 46.45
CA SER A 256 8.59 24.17 47.76
C SER A 256 7.06 24.09 47.94
N LYS A 257 6.31 24.84 47.11
CA LYS A 257 4.85 24.91 47.15
C LYS A 257 4.17 24.18 46.00
N LEU A 258 4.94 23.61 45.07
CA LEU A 258 4.40 22.85 43.93
C LEU A 258 4.11 21.41 44.36
N THR A 259 2.86 20.99 44.24
CA THR A 259 2.45 19.60 44.44
C THR A 259 2.34 18.86 43.11
N VAL A 260 2.37 17.52 43.14
CA VAL A 260 2.14 16.69 41.94
C VAL A 260 0.78 17.03 41.31
N THR A 261 -0.25 17.24 42.14
CA THR A 261 -1.60 17.61 41.70
C THR A 261 -1.62 18.92 40.90
N ASP A 262 -0.76 19.89 41.23
CA ASP A 262 -0.68 21.18 40.52
C ASP A 262 -0.06 21.05 39.12
N MET A 263 0.67 19.94 38.88
CA MET A 263 1.47 19.74 37.68
C MET A 263 0.92 18.63 36.76
N MET A 264 0.19 17.66 37.33
CA MET A 264 -0.19 16.45 36.60
C MET A 264 -1.32 16.64 35.59
N THR A 265 -1.29 15.81 34.56
CA THR A 265 -2.45 15.51 33.72
C THR A 265 -3.15 14.28 34.28
N ALA A 266 -4.35 14.46 34.84
CA ALA A 266 -5.12 13.40 35.53
C ALA A 266 -5.76 12.34 34.60
N ASN A 267 -5.97 12.70 33.32
CA ASN A 267 -6.54 11.80 32.31
C ASN A 267 -5.56 11.68 31.13
N PRO A 268 -4.46 10.93 31.29
CA PRO A 268 -3.52 10.68 30.20
C PRO A 268 -4.18 9.88 29.08
N ILE A 269 -3.69 10.08 27.85
CA ILE A 269 -4.10 9.26 26.72
C ILE A 269 -3.48 7.87 26.89
N MET A 270 -4.30 6.85 26.73
CA MET A 270 -3.92 5.45 26.81
C MET A 270 -4.49 4.68 25.63
N VAL A 271 -3.68 3.79 25.06
CA VAL A 271 -4.02 2.94 23.91
C VAL A 271 -3.87 1.47 24.27
N ASP A 272 -4.57 0.60 23.54
CA ASP A 272 -4.43 -0.85 23.71
C ASP A 272 -3.10 -1.36 23.13
N ALA A 273 -2.56 -2.41 23.73
CA ALA A 273 -1.28 -2.99 23.34
C ALA A 273 -1.34 -3.64 21.93
N ASP A 274 -2.53 -4.07 21.49
CA ASP A 274 -2.75 -4.67 20.18
C ASP A 274 -3.08 -3.68 19.07
N GLU A 275 -3.19 -2.38 19.37
CA GLU A 275 -3.34 -1.34 18.34
C GLU A 275 -2.10 -1.26 17.43
N TYR A 276 -2.32 -0.85 16.19
CA TYR A 276 -1.25 -0.67 15.21
C TYR A 276 -0.47 0.61 15.46
N ILE A 277 0.86 0.55 15.29
CA ILE A 277 1.75 1.71 15.49
C ILE A 277 1.33 2.89 14.62
N SER A 278 0.90 2.67 13.37
CA SER A 278 0.44 3.73 12.47
C SER A 278 -0.71 4.56 13.05
N GLN A 279 -1.71 3.87 13.62
CA GLN A 279 -2.89 4.52 14.23
C GLN A 279 -2.50 5.28 15.50
N VAL A 280 -1.63 4.70 16.32
CA VAL A 280 -1.15 5.33 17.55
C VAL A 280 -0.26 6.54 17.26
N GLU A 281 0.67 6.45 16.31
CA GLU A 281 1.49 7.60 15.88
C GLU A 281 0.61 8.74 15.33
N GLN A 282 -0.42 8.43 14.54
CA GLN A 282 -1.38 9.42 14.06
C GLN A 282 -2.11 10.12 15.23
N LEU A 283 -2.65 9.34 16.17
CA LEU A 283 -3.28 9.88 17.38
C LEU A 283 -2.30 10.79 18.15
N MET A 284 -1.05 10.36 18.29
CA MET A 284 -0.01 11.13 19.00
C MET A 284 0.29 12.45 18.29
N MET A 285 0.37 12.47 16.96
CA MET A 285 0.55 13.69 16.17
C MET A 285 -0.64 14.65 16.31
N GLU A 286 -1.87 14.14 16.22
CA GLU A 286 -3.10 14.93 16.39
C GLU A 286 -3.19 15.56 17.78
N LYS A 287 -2.80 14.79 18.81
CA LYS A 287 -2.80 15.23 20.21
C LYS A 287 -1.53 15.97 20.60
N LYS A 288 -0.55 16.08 19.70
CA LYS A 288 0.77 16.71 19.92
C LYS A 288 1.50 16.18 21.14
N ILE A 289 1.46 14.86 21.34
CA ILE A 289 2.16 14.16 22.42
C ILE A 289 3.29 13.29 21.85
N THR A 290 4.37 13.14 22.61
CA THR A 290 5.53 12.31 22.22
C THR A 290 5.56 10.97 22.94
N ASN A 291 4.79 10.81 24.01
CA ASN A 291 4.66 9.57 24.77
C ASN A 291 3.17 9.26 24.96
N VAL A 292 2.81 7.98 24.89
CA VAL A 292 1.46 7.49 25.16
C VAL A 292 1.52 6.29 26.10
N LEU A 293 0.55 6.19 27.00
CA LEU A 293 0.43 5.04 27.90
C LEU A 293 -0.17 3.84 27.15
N VAL A 294 0.28 2.64 27.45
CA VAL A 294 -0.20 1.41 26.82
C VAL A 294 -0.80 0.51 27.90
N GLY A 295 -2.07 0.17 27.77
CA GLY A 295 -2.80 -0.61 28.78
C GLY A 295 -4.32 -0.50 28.67
N SER A 296 -5.03 -0.81 29.75
CA SER A 296 -6.49 -0.82 29.74
C SER A 296 -7.07 0.51 30.21
N VAL A 297 -7.79 1.20 29.32
CA VAL A 297 -8.51 2.44 29.67
C VAL A 297 -9.57 2.18 30.74
N ALA A 298 -10.31 1.06 30.63
CA ALA A 298 -11.39 0.72 31.56
C ALA A 298 -10.88 0.50 33.00
N ASN A 299 -9.75 -0.18 33.14
CA ASN A 299 -9.17 -0.52 34.44
C ASN A 299 -8.10 0.47 34.90
N LYS A 300 -7.73 1.45 34.05
CA LYS A 300 -6.57 2.34 34.22
C LYS A 300 -5.28 1.59 34.53
N SER A 301 -5.12 0.37 34.01
CA SER A 301 -3.92 -0.43 34.19
C SER A 301 -2.90 -0.15 33.09
N LEU A 302 -1.62 -0.23 33.42
CA LEU A 302 -0.50 0.05 32.54
C LEU A 302 0.33 -1.20 32.31
N VAL A 303 0.58 -1.48 31.03
CA VAL A 303 1.48 -2.54 30.58
C VAL A 303 2.80 -1.96 30.07
N GLY A 304 2.77 -0.80 29.43
CA GLY A 304 3.97 -0.14 28.90
C GLY A 304 3.76 1.33 28.54
N VAL A 305 4.81 1.94 28.00
CA VAL A 305 4.78 3.30 27.42
C VAL A 305 5.39 3.24 26.04
N TYR A 306 4.72 3.84 25.06
CA TYR A 306 5.25 3.99 23.72
C TYR A 306 5.68 5.44 23.48
N GLN A 307 6.87 5.62 22.91
CA GLN A 307 7.44 6.92 22.56
C GLN A 307 7.62 7.00 21.05
N ILE A 308 7.11 8.07 20.44
CA ILE A 308 7.30 8.29 19.01
C ILE A 308 8.74 8.76 18.78
N TYR A 309 9.51 7.99 18.02
CA TYR A 309 10.83 8.41 17.57
C TYR A 309 10.64 9.19 16.28
N ASN A 310 11.10 10.45 16.24
CA ASN A 310 11.29 11.13 14.95
C ASN A 310 12.36 10.34 14.20
N SER A 311 11.92 9.55 13.21
CA SER A 311 12.78 8.90 12.22
C SER A 311 13.34 9.93 11.26
#